data_AF-A0A3D2ZCM5-F1
#
_entry.id   AF-A0A3D2ZCM5-F1
#
_cell.length_a   1.000
_cell.length_b   1.000
_cell.length_c   1.000
_cell.angle_alpha   90.00
_cell.angle_beta   90.00
_cell.angle_gamma   90.00
#
_symmetry.space_group_name_H-M   'P 1'
#
loop_
_entity.id
_entity.type
_entity.pdbx_description
1 polymer ?
#
loop_
_entity_poly.entity_id
_entity_poly.type
_entity_poly.pdbx_seq_one_letter_code
_entity_poly.pdbx_strand_id
1 'polypeptide(L)'
;MGEYYTPSSDEHIAREKDRGRDLRGSQWWKNRLGQGRCHYCGLTVPPRQLTMDHVVPLVRGGFTEKGNVVPCCKDCNSAKRDLLPLEWDEHLARIRAG
;
A
#
# COMPACT_ATOMS: atom_id res chain seq x y z
N MET A 1 -22.42 -9.52 -8.22
CA MET A 1 -22.16 -8.35 -7.35
C MET A 1 -21.38 -7.37 -8.22
N GLY A 2 -22.01 -6.30 -8.68
CA GLY A 2 -21.40 -5.39 -9.66
C GLY A 2 -20.18 -4.68 -9.09
N GLU A 3 -19.15 -4.48 -9.90
CA GLU A 3 -17.98 -3.68 -9.54
C GLU A 3 -18.45 -2.23 -9.33
N TYR A 4 -18.47 -1.76 -8.07
CA TYR A 4 -18.92 -0.41 -7.71
C TYR A 4 -17.88 0.68 -8.02
N TYR A 5 -16.81 0.35 -8.73
CA TYR A 5 -15.77 1.31 -9.12
C TYR A 5 -15.47 1.18 -10.62
N THR A 6 -15.16 2.31 -11.25
CA THR A 6 -14.62 2.32 -12.60
C THR A 6 -13.12 1.99 -12.52
N PRO A 7 -12.64 0.94 -13.20
CA PRO A 7 -11.22 0.62 -13.20
C PRO A 7 -10.41 1.76 -13.82
N SER A 8 -9.22 2.01 -13.26
CA SER A 8 -8.28 2.98 -13.83
C SER A 8 -7.83 2.58 -15.21
N SER A 9 -7.56 3.57 -16.06
CA SER A 9 -6.91 3.34 -17.35
C SER A 9 -5.49 2.80 -17.18
N ASP A 10 -5.03 2.02 -18.15
CA ASP A 10 -3.65 1.50 -18.18
C ASP A 10 -2.61 2.63 -18.18
N GLU A 11 -2.91 3.76 -18.82
CA GLU A 11 -2.06 4.94 -18.83
C GLU A 11 -1.89 5.52 -17.42
N HIS A 12 -2.99 5.64 -16.65
CA HIS A 12 -2.93 6.06 -15.26
C HIS A 12 -2.07 5.09 -14.44
N ILE A 13 -2.31 3.79 -14.57
CA ILE A 13 -1.56 2.75 -13.84
C ILE A 13 -0.07 2.82 -14.17
N ALA A 14 0.29 2.97 -15.45
CA ALA A 14 1.68 3.09 -15.89
C ALA A 14 2.36 4.34 -15.30
N ARG A 15 1.70 5.50 -15.41
CA ARG A 15 2.21 6.76 -14.86
C ARG A 15 2.45 6.68 -13.35
N GLU A 16 1.50 6.12 -12.61
CA GLU A 16 1.64 6.03 -11.15
C GLU A 16 2.66 4.96 -10.74
N LYS A 17 2.85 3.88 -11.52
CA LYS A 17 3.96 2.92 -11.31
C LYS A 17 5.32 3.57 -11.50
N ASP A 18 5.46 4.45 -12.49
CA ASP A 18 6.69 5.20 -12.78
C ASP A 18 7.03 6.14 -11.64
N ARG A 19 6.06 6.94 -11.20
CA ARG A 19 6.17 7.74 -9.97
C ARG A 19 6.53 6.89 -8.75
N GLY A 20 6.03 5.66 -8.69
CA GLY A 20 6.35 4.71 -7.64
C GLY A 20 7.81 4.30 -7.63
N ARG A 21 8.45 4.18 -8.79
CA ARG A 21 9.90 3.93 -8.89
C ARG A 21 10.69 5.12 -8.39
N ASP A 22 10.32 6.34 -8.78
CA ASP A 22 10.98 7.57 -8.34
C ASP A 22 10.83 7.78 -6.82
N LEU A 23 9.63 7.59 -6.30
CA LEU A 23 9.35 7.78 -4.88
C LEU A 23 10.13 6.80 -4.00
N ARG A 24 10.34 5.56 -4.45
CA ARG A 24 11.18 4.57 -3.75
C ARG A 24 12.63 5.03 -3.59
N GLY A 25 13.14 5.85 -4.51
CA GLY A 25 14.48 6.43 -4.44
C GLY A 25 14.61 7.59 -3.46
N SER A 26 13.49 8.23 -3.11
CA SER A 26 13.46 9.45 -2.29
C SER A 26 13.92 9.23 -0.85
N GLN A 27 14.53 10.25 -0.24
CA GLN A 27 14.91 10.22 1.17
C GLN A 27 13.69 10.06 2.09
N TRP A 28 12.55 10.64 1.70
CA TRP A 28 11.30 10.47 2.43
C TRP A 28 10.90 9.00 2.55
N TRP A 29 10.96 8.24 1.43
CA TRP A 29 10.63 6.81 1.46
C TRP A 29 11.66 6.02 2.27
N LYS A 30 12.95 6.30 2.11
CA LYS A 30 14.02 5.66 2.90
C LYS A 30 13.82 5.86 4.41
N ASN A 31 13.47 7.09 4.83
CA ASN A 31 13.16 7.40 6.23
C ASN A 31 11.91 6.64 6.71
N ARG A 32 10.86 6.59 5.89
CA ARG A 32 9.62 5.87 6.20
C ARG A 32 9.87 4.36 6.36
N LEU A 33 10.63 3.77 5.44
CA LEU A 33 11.02 2.35 5.47
C LEU A 33 11.92 2.04 6.66
N GLY A 34 12.84 2.96 7.00
CA GLY A 34 13.78 2.83 8.12
C GLY A 34 13.11 2.80 9.50
N GLN A 35 11.87 3.30 9.63
CA GLN A 35 11.07 3.13 10.85
C GLN A 35 10.76 1.65 11.14
N GLY A 36 10.88 0.77 10.13
CA GLY A 36 10.81 -0.66 10.32
C GLY A 36 9.46 -1.13 10.88
N ARG A 37 8.35 -0.47 10.50
CA ARG A 37 7.03 -0.79 11.03
C ARG A 37 6.01 -0.94 9.91
N CYS A 38 5.26 -2.04 9.92
CA CYS A 38 4.17 -2.23 8.97
C CYS A 38 3.01 -1.28 9.29
N HIS A 39 2.46 -0.61 8.27
CA HIS A 39 1.31 0.28 8.42
C HIS A 39 0.02 -0.43 8.84
N TYR A 40 -0.17 -1.69 8.41
CA TYR A 40 -1.40 -2.44 8.63
C TYR A 40 -1.41 -3.13 10.00
N CYS A 41 -0.55 -4.12 10.21
CA CYS A 41 -0.49 -4.86 11.48
C CYS A 41 0.27 -4.13 12.60
N GLY A 42 1.05 -3.08 12.29
CA GLY A 42 1.81 -2.35 13.30
C GLY A 42 3.08 -3.05 13.80
N LEU A 43 3.35 -4.29 13.38
CA LEU A 43 4.53 -5.05 13.79
C LEU A 43 5.83 -4.40 13.30
N THR A 44 6.89 -4.56 14.11
CA THR A 44 8.25 -4.20 13.74
C THR A 44 8.80 -5.23 12.77
N VAL A 45 9.19 -4.78 11.58
CA VAL A 45 9.65 -5.60 10.46
C VAL A 45 10.94 -4.98 9.91
N PRO A 46 12.00 -5.78 9.68
CA PRO A 46 13.23 -5.27 9.08
C PRO A 46 12.95 -4.50 7.78
N PRO A 47 13.57 -3.32 7.54
CA PRO A 47 13.28 -2.50 6.36
C PRO A 47 13.34 -3.26 5.02
N ARG A 48 14.25 -4.25 4.91
CA ARG A 48 14.39 -5.13 3.73
C ARG A 48 13.19 -6.05 3.45
N GLN A 49 12.31 -6.24 4.43
CA GLN A 49 11.11 -7.08 4.32
C GLN A 49 9.83 -6.25 4.18
N LEU A 50 9.94 -4.93 4.29
CA LEU A 50 8.84 -4.00 4.02
C LEU A 50 8.75 -3.71 2.51
N THR A 51 7.53 -3.54 2.05
CA THR A 51 7.17 -3.23 0.66
C THR A 51 6.39 -1.91 0.62
N MET A 52 6.39 -1.27 -0.55
CA MET A 52 5.52 -0.12 -0.82
C MET A 52 4.16 -0.64 -1.27
N ASP A 53 3.12 -0.21 -0.58
CA ASP A 53 1.74 -0.48 -0.96
C ASP A 53 0.94 0.82 -1.08
N HIS A 54 -0.09 0.77 -1.93
CA HIS A 54 -1.04 1.85 -2.16
C HIS A 54 -2.32 1.56 -1.38
N VAL A 55 -2.63 2.44 -0.41
CA VAL A 55 -3.83 2.32 0.45
C VAL A 55 -5.09 2.22 -0.43
N VAL A 56 -5.25 3.17 -1.35
CA VAL A 56 -6.15 3.07 -2.50
C VAL A 56 -5.37 2.47 -3.67
N PRO A 57 -5.72 1.28 -4.18
CA PRO A 57 -5.01 0.62 -5.27
C PRO A 57 -5.00 1.46 -6.56
N LEU A 58 -3.93 1.36 -7.34
CA LEU A 58 -3.81 2.05 -8.64
C LEU A 58 -4.92 1.64 -9.61
N VAL A 59 -5.35 0.37 -9.57
CA VAL A 59 -6.45 -0.15 -10.42
C VAL A 59 -7.81 0.45 -10.04
N ARG A 60 -7.92 1.09 -8.86
CA ARG A 60 -9.12 1.72 -8.32
C ARG A 60 -8.98 3.25 -8.19
N GLY A 61 -8.14 3.86 -9.02
CA GLY A 61 -7.95 5.31 -9.10
C GLY A 61 -6.95 5.91 -8.12
N GLY A 62 -6.21 5.09 -7.36
CA GLY A 62 -5.22 5.59 -6.41
C GLY A 62 -4.00 6.23 -7.06
N PHE A 63 -3.43 7.26 -6.42
CA PHE A 63 -2.23 7.95 -6.89
C PHE A 63 -0.98 7.54 -6.13
N THR A 64 0.20 7.67 -6.75
CA THR A 64 1.46 7.54 -6.04
C THR A 64 1.84 8.86 -5.38
N GLU A 65 1.34 9.05 -4.16
CA GLU A 65 1.62 10.22 -3.33
C GLU A 65 1.85 9.82 -1.87
N LYS A 66 2.53 10.69 -1.11
CA LYS A 66 2.91 10.41 0.28
C LYS A 66 1.73 10.06 1.20
N GLY A 67 0.53 10.55 0.88
CA GLY A 67 -0.71 10.24 1.62
C GLY A 67 -1.31 8.87 1.29
N ASN A 68 -1.04 8.33 0.10
CA ASN A 68 -1.61 7.07 -0.37
C ASN A 68 -0.61 5.90 -0.34
N VAL A 69 0.68 6.16 -0.14
CA VAL A 69 1.72 5.12 -0.09
C VAL A 69 2.21 4.84 1.33
N VAL A 70 2.30 3.56 1.68
CA VAL A 70 2.68 3.12 3.03
C VAL A 70 3.66 1.94 3.00
N PRO A 71 4.55 1.81 4.00
CA PRO A 71 5.34 0.61 4.18
C PRO A 71 4.47 -0.50 4.77
N CYS A 72 4.47 -1.69 4.17
CA CYS A 72 3.80 -2.85 4.74
C CYS A 72 4.60 -4.15 4.61
N CYS A 73 4.38 -5.10 5.51
CA CYS A 73 5.00 -6.42 5.40
C CYS A 73 4.39 -7.20 4.23
N LYS A 74 5.11 -8.23 3.76
CA LYS A 74 4.66 -9.08 2.65
C LYS A 74 3.32 -9.77 2.95
N ASP A 75 3.10 -10.20 4.18
CA ASP A 75 1.88 -10.93 4.57
C ASP A 75 0.66 -10.03 4.46
N CYS A 76 0.73 -8.82 5.03
CA CYS A 76 -0.33 -7.82 4.89
C CYS A 76 -0.54 -7.44 3.42
N ASN A 77 0.55 -7.17 2.68
CA ASN A 77 0.42 -6.78 1.27
C ASN A 77 -0.31 -7.85 0.44
N SER A 78 0.03 -9.13 0.69
CA SER A 78 -0.56 -10.27 -0.02
C SER A 78 -2.02 -10.53 0.38
N ALA A 79 -2.37 -10.27 1.64
CA ALA A 79 -3.74 -10.37 2.14
C ALA A 79 -4.63 -9.22 1.64
N LYS A 80 -4.09 -8.00 1.51
CA LYS A 80 -4.80 -6.83 0.96
C LYS A 80 -5.22 -7.01 -0.49
N ARG A 81 -4.26 -7.37 -1.34
CA ARG A 81 -4.41 -7.34 -2.80
C ARG A 81 -4.90 -5.96 -3.28
N ASP A 82 -6.05 -5.92 -3.95
CA ASP A 82 -6.71 -4.72 -4.46
C ASP A 82 -7.87 -4.25 -3.57
N LEU A 83 -8.00 -4.78 -2.34
CA LEU A 83 -9.04 -4.33 -1.42
C LEU A 83 -8.77 -2.91 -0.94
N LEU A 84 -9.85 -2.14 -0.79
CA LEU A 84 -9.87 -0.88 -0.06
C LEU A 84 -9.86 -1.14 1.45
N PRO A 85 -9.38 -0.19 2.28
CA PRO A 85 -9.36 -0.37 3.74
C PRO A 85 -10.71 -0.77 4.33
N LEU A 86 -11.81 -0.20 3.82
CA LEU A 86 -13.17 -0.52 4.29
C LEU A 86 -13.58 -1.97 4.00
N GLU A 87 -13.12 -2.53 2.88
CA GLU A 87 -13.39 -3.93 2.52
C GLU A 87 -12.53 -4.91 3.33
N TRP A 88 -11.53 -4.39 4.05
CA TRP A 88 -10.56 -5.19 4.80
C TRP A 88 -10.63 -4.96 6.31
N ASP A 89 -11.60 -4.19 6.79
CA ASP A 89 -11.61 -3.64 8.14
C ASP A 89 -11.65 -4.72 9.23
N GLU A 90 -12.46 -5.77 9.06
CA GLU A 90 -12.52 -6.90 10.01
C GLU A 90 -11.19 -7.63 10.15
N HIS A 91 -10.47 -7.82 9.03
CA HIS A 91 -9.16 -8.46 9.07
C HIS A 91 -8.10 -7.51 9.63
N LEU A 92 -8.16 -6.20 9.31
CA LEU A 92 -7.30 -5.19 9.92
C LEU A 92 -7.48 -5.18 11.45
N ALA A 93 -8.72 -5.23 11.94
CA ALA A 93 -9.02 -5.33 13.36
C ALA A 93 -8.37 -6.58 13.98
N ARG A 94 -8.49 -7.74 13.31
CA ARG A 94 -7.89 -9.00 13.77
C ARG A 94 -6.36 -8.95 13.85
N ILE A 95 -5.67 -8.47 12.81
CA ILE A 95 -4.20 -8.46 12.77
C ILE A 95 -3.58 -7.36 13.63
N ARG A 96 -4.36 -6.36 14.04
CA ARG A 96 -3.93 -5.32 14.98
C ARG A 96 -4.15 -5.73 16.44
N ALA A 97 -5.05 -6.68 16.68
CA ALA A 97 -5.36 -7.20 18.01
C ALA A 97 -4.38 -8.26 18.52
N GLY A 98 -3.46 -8.76 17.67
CA GLY A 98 -2.44 -9.75 18.02
C GLY A 98 -1.46 -10.04 16.89
#